data_AF-A0A963HZ23-F1
#
_entry.id   AF-A0A963HZ23-F1
#
_cell.length_a   1.000
_cell.length_b   1.000
_cell.length_c   1.000
_cell.angle_alpha   90.00
_cell.angle_beta   90.00
_cell.angle_gamma   90.00
#
_symmetry.space_group_name_H-M   'P 1'
#
loop_
_entity.id
_entity.type
_entity.pdbx_description
1 polymer ?
#
loop_
_entity_poly.entity_id
_entity_poly.type
_entity_poly.pdbx_seq_one_letter_code
_entity_poly.pdbx_strand_id
1 'polypeptide(L)'
;DIVFSLDSVITAVGISGNLWVMVPAVLIAAVVMLVFSGPIARFVERHPTFKILALAFLILIGALLVIEGWNPEVVHNYHLRNYIYFAMAFSVIIELINMRLRKTEQPVHLHNQPTLAEGERA
;
A
#
# COMPACT_ATOMS: atom_id res chain seq x y z
N ASP A 1 3.81 -5.21 5.63
CA ASP A 1 3.34 -6.40 4.90
C ASP A 1 2.95 -7.59 5.75
N ILE A 2 3.59 -7.90 6.89
CA ILE A 2 3.21 -9.05 7.73
C ILE A 2 1.70 -9.14 7.96
N VAL A 3 1.04 -8.07 8.38
CA VAL A 3 -0.41 -8.06 8.65
C VAL A 3 -1.24 -8.24 7.38
N PHE A 4 -0.89 -7.54 6.29
CA PHE A 4 -1.63 -7.55 5.02
C PHE A 4 -1.48 -8.88 4.25
N SER A 5 -0.30 -9.48 4.32
CA SER A 5 -0.02 -10.75 3.63
C SER A 5 -0.47 -11.96 4.44
N LEU A 6 -0.54 -11.87 5.77
CA LEU A 6 -1.27 -12.85 6.61
C LEU A 6 -2.76 -12.81 6.31
N ASP A 7 -3.37 -11.62 6.26
CA ASP A 7 -4.80 -11.45 5.99
C ASP A 7 -5.20 -12.00 4.61
N SER A 8 -4.40 -11.75 3.57
CA SER A 8 -4.65 -12.27 2.22
C SER A 8 -4.58 -13.80 2.14
N VAL A 9 -3.62 -14.43 2.83
CA VAL A 9 -3.51 -15.90 2.90
C VAL A 9 -4.61 -16.50 3.77
N ILE A 10 -4.93 -15.89 4.92
CA ILE A 10 -6.00 -16.34 5.80
C ILE A 10 -7.35 -16.23 5.10
N THR A 11 -7.61 -15.14 4.37
CA THR A 11 -8.85 -14.97 3.60
C THR A 11 -8.93 -16.00 2.47
N ALA A 12 -7.87 -16.17 1.68
CA ALA A 12 -7.86 -17.10 0.55
C ALA A 12 -8.01 -18.57 1.00
N VAL A 13 -7.36 -18.96 2.10
CA VAL A 13 -7.39 -20.34 2.60
C VAL A 13 -8.60 -20.58 3.52
N GLY A 14 -9.11 -19.55 4.20
CA GLY A 14 -10.35 -19.60 4.98
C GLY A 14 -11.58 -19.94 4.14
N ILE A 15 -11.58 -19.57 2.85
CA ILE A 15 -12.60 -19.97 1.88
C ILE A 15 -12.53 -21.49 1.58
N SER A 16 -11.40 -22.17 1.81
CA SER A 16 -11.26 -23.62 1.56
C SER A 16 -11.87 -24.52 2.64
N GLY A 17 -12.27 -23.96 3.78
CA GLY A 17 -12.97 -24.67 4.87
C GLY A 17 -12.17 -25.79 5.57
N ASN A 18 -10.92 -26.05 5.16
CA ASN A 18 -10.13 -27.16 5.68
C ASN A 18 -9.02 -26.67 6.60
N LEU A 19 -9.27 -26.74 7.91
CA LEU A 19 -8.36 -26.24 8.95
C LEU A 19 -6.96 -26.86 8.84
N TRP A 20 -6.88 -28.13 8.43
CA TRP A 20 -5.64 -28.87 8.22
C TRP A 20 -4.77 -28.29 7.10
N VAL A 21 -5.38 -27.61 6.12
CA VAL A 21 -4.67 -26.92 5.04
C VAL A 21 -4.33 -25.48 5.45
N MET A 22 -5.20 -24.85 6.26
CA MET A 22 -5.04 -23.46 6.70
C MET A 22 -3.79 -23.24 7.56
N VAL A 23 -3.58 -24.09 8.58
CA VAL A 23 -2.46 -23.95 9.51
C VAL A 23 -1.09 -24.02 8.78
N PRO A 24 -0.77 -25.08 8.00
CA PRO A 24 0.51 -25.14 7.30
C PRO A 24 0.67 -24.04 6.26
N ALA A 25 -0.41 -23.62 5.57
CA ALA A 25 -0.34 -22.53 4.59
C ALA A 25 0.04 -21.19 5.25
N VAL A 26 -0.56 -20.85 6.38
CA VAL A 26 -0.23 -19.61 7.12
C VAL A 26 1.19 -19.64 7.64
N LEU A 27 1.65 -20.77 8.17
CA LEU A 27 3.03 -20.92 8.66
C LEU A 27 4.05 -20.75 7.53
N ILE A 28 3.84 -21.40 6.39
CA ILE A 28 4.71 -21.26 5.21
C ILE A 28 4.71 -19.80 4.74
N ALA A 29 3.55 -19.17 4.66
CA ALA A 29 3.44 -17.77 4.25
C ALA A 29 4.22 -16.84 5.20
N ALA A 30 4.10 -17.03 6.51
CA ALA A 30 4.84 -16.24 7.50
C ALA A 30 6.36 -16.40 7.36
N VAL A 31 6.85 -17.62 7.12
CA VAL A 31 8.28 -17.86 6.86
C VAL A 31 8.75 -17.14 5.61
N VAL A 32 8.00 -17.24 4.51
CA VAL A 32 8.32 -16.53 3.25
C VAL A 32 8.34 -15.01 3.49
N MET A 33 7.36 -14.45 4.20
CA MET A 33 7.36 -13.02 4.52
C MET A 33 8.60 -12.59 5.28
N LEU A 34 9.05 -13.36 6.27
CA LEU A 34 10.24 -13.04 7.06
C LEU A 34 11.50 -12.99 6.19
N VAL A 35 11.67 -13.98 5.32
CA VAL A 35 12.81 -14.05 4.38
C VAL A 35 12.80 -12.89 3.39
N PHE A 36 11.62 -12.54 2.87
CA PHE A 36 11.47 -11.48 1.86
C PHE A 36 11.32 -10.06 2.44
N SER A 37 11.14 -9.92 3.76
CA SER A 37 10.91 -8.61 4.41
C SER A 37 12.04 -7.61 4.15
N GLY A 38 13.31 -8.04 4.18
CA GLY A 38 14.46 -7.16 3.99
C GLY A 38 14.52 -6.52 2.59
N PRO A 39 14.47 -7.31 1.50
CA PRO A 39 14.37 -6.79 0.14
C PRO A 39 13.16 -5.86 -0.08
N ILE A 40 11.99 -6.25 0.43
CA ILE A 40 10.76 -5.46 0.31
C ILE A 40 10.91 -4.13 1.05
N ALA A 41 11.45 -4.14 2.27
CA ALA A 41 11.66 -2.92 3.06
C ALA A 41 12.56 -1.92 2.35
N ARG A 42 13.67 -2.38 1.75
CA ARG A 42 14.57 -1.51 0.96
C ARG A 42 13.90 -0.93 -0.28
N PHE A 43 13.02 -1.69 -0.95
CA PHE A 43 12.24 -1.20 -2.09
C PHE A 43 11.28 -0.09 -1.66
N VAL A 44 10.56 -0.30 -0.56
CA VAL A 44 9.60 0.66 0.00
C VAL A 44 10.32 1.94 0.48
N GLU A 45 11.51 1.84 1.07
CA GLU A 45 12.31 3.00 1.46
C GLU A 45 12.78 3.83 0.26
N ARG A 46 13.13 3.17 -0.85
CA ARG A 46 13.54 3.85 -2.09
C ARG A 46 12.40 4.59 -2.77
N HIS A 47 11.15 4.17 -2.53
CA HIS A 47 9.95 4.70 -3.18
C HIS A 47 8.95 5.24 -2.13
N PRO A 48 9.12 6.50 -1.67
CA PRO A 48 8.33 7.05 -0.56
C PRO A 48 6.82 7.12 -0.84
N THR A 49 6.42 7.30 -2.09
CA THR A 49 5.01 7.29 -2.51
C THR A 49 4.39 5.89 -2.36
N PHE A 50 5.14 4.84 -2.68
CA PHE A 50 4.74 3.45 -2.47
C PHE A 50 4.58 3.12 -0.97
N LYS A 51 5.44 3.67 -0.10
CA LYS A 51 5.29 3.55 1.36
C LYS A 51 3.96 4.12 1.86
N ILE A 52 3.57 5.29 1.37
CA ILE A 52 2.31 5.95 1.73
C ILE A 52 1.12 5.12 1.22
N LEU A 53 1.21 4.60 -0.01
CA LEU A 53 0.20 3.72 -0.58
C LEU A 53 -0.05 2.48 0.28
N ALA A 54 1.02 1.84 0.76
CA ALA A 54 0.93 0.67 1.63
C ALA A 54 0.27 0.98 3.00
N LEU A 55 0.59 2.14 3.60
CA LEU A 55 -0.05 2.60 4.84
C LEU A 55 -1.55 2.87 4.64
N ALA A 56 -1.92 3.47 3.51
CA ALA A 56 -3.31 3.73 3.16
C ALA A 56 -4.11 2.44 3.01
N PHE A 57 -3.54 1.42 2.34
CA PHE A 57 -4.19 0.11 2.23
C PHE A 57 -4.38 -0.58 3.58
N LEU A 58 -3.40 -0.47 4.48
CA LEU A 58 -3.53 -1.02 5.83
C LEU A 58 -4.71 -0.39 6.59
N ILE A 59 -4.84 0.94 6.52
CA ILE A 59 -5.97 1.66 7.14
C ILE A 59 -7.29 1.26 6.48
N LEU A 60 -7.34 1.18 5.15
CA LEU A 60 -8.55 0.83 4.40
C LEU A 60 -9.04 -0.59 4.73
N ILE A 61 -8.12 -1.57 4.77
CA ILE A 61 -8.44 -2.95 5.16
C ILE A 61 -8.81 -3.03 6.63
N GLY A 62 -8.11 -2.31 7.51
CA GLY A 62 -8.48 -2.21 8.92
C GLY A 62 -9.91 -1.69 9.11
N ALA A 63 -10.28 -0.64 8.39
CA ALA A 63 -11.65 -0.11 8.41
C ALA A 63 -12.67 -1.10 7.85
N LEU A 64 -12.35 -1.78 6.75
CA LEU A 64 -13.19 -2.83 6.18
C LEU A 64 -13.47 -3.94 7.20
N LEU A 65 -12.44 -4.42 7.90
CA LEU A 65 -12.58 -5.48 8.89
C LEU A 65 -13.40 -5.05 10.11
N VAL A 66 -13.30 -3.79 10.54
CA VAL A 66 -14.14 -3.26 11.62
C VAL A 66 -15.61 -3.23 11.19
N ILE A 67 -15.89 -2.74 9.98
CA ILE A 67 -17.27 -2.68 9.45
C ILE A 67 -17.83 -4.10 9.28
N GLU A 68 -17.03 -5.00 8.72
CA GLU A 68 -17.39 -6.40 8.51
C GLU A 68 -17.64 -7.13 9.83
N GLY A 69 -16.79 -6.92 10.84
CA GLY A 69 -16.94 -7.51 12.16
C GLY A 69 -18.17 -6.99 12.92
N TRP A 70 -18.61 -5.76 12.64
CA TRP A 70 -19.79 -5.17 13.28
C TRP A 70 -21.10 -5.61 12.62
N ASN A 71 -21.16 -5.56 11.28
CA ASN A 71 -22.31 -5.97 10.50
C ASN A 71 -21.87 -6.58 9.16
N PRO A 72 -21.64 -7.91 9.11
CA PRO A 72 -21.18 -8.60 7.91
C PRO A 72 -22.13 -8.41 6.71
N GLU A 73 -23.43 -8.33 6.98
CA GLU A 73 -24.48 -8.14 5.96
C GLU A 73 -24.32 -6.83 5.19
N VAL A 74 -23.90 -5.75 5.85
CA VAL A 74 -23.68 -4.45 5.18
C VAL A 74 -22.53 -4.56 4.18
N VAL A 75 -21.43 -5.22 4.56
CA VAL A 75 -20.29 -5.40 3.66
C VAL A 75 -20.66 -6.28 2.45
N HIS A 76 -21.51 -7.29 2.66
CA HIS A 76 -21.97 -8.18 1.60
C HIS A 76 -22.98 -7.49 0.66
N ASN A 77 -24.02 -6.85 1.21
CA ASN A 77 -25.12 -6.25 0.47
C ASN A 77 -24.69 -5.05 -0.39
N TYR A 78 -23.74 -4.26 0.10
CA TYR A 78 -23.20 -3.11 -0.61
C TYR A 78 -21.93 -3.44 -1.42
N HIS A 79 -21.54 -4.72 -1.49
CA HIS A 79 -20.37 -5.20 -2.24
C HIS A 79 -19.05 -4.44 -1.94
N LEU A 80 -18.85 -3.98 -0.70
CA LEU A 80 -17.71 -3.12 -0.31
C LEU A 80 -16.34 -3.74 -0.63
N ARG A 81 -16.21 -5.07 -0.48
CA ARG A 81 -14.97 -5.78 -0.77
C ARG A 81 -14.51 -5.57 -2.22
N ASN A 82 -15.44 -5.65 -3.15
CA ASN A 82 -15.15 -5.51 -4.58
C ASN A 82 -14.66 -4.10 -4.90
N TYR A 83 -15.31 -3.08 -4.33
CA TYR A 83 -14.91 -1.69 -4.49
C TYR A 83 -13.52 -1.42 -3.90
N ILE A 84 -13.23 -1.98 -2.72
CA ILE A 84 -11.92 -1.84 -2.07
C ILE A 84 -10.83 -2.55 -2.88
N TYR A 85 -11.07 -3.76 -3.37
CA TYR A 85 -10.11 -4.47 -4.23
C TYR A 85 -9.86 -3.72 -5.55
N PHE A 86 -10.91 -3.18 -6.16
CA PHE A 86 -10.77 -2.35 -7.35
C PHE A 86 -9.97 -1.07 -7.07
N ALA A 87 -10.28 -0.37 -5.98
CA ALA A 87 -9.56 0.84 -5.58
C ALA A 87 -8.08 0.56 -5.33
N MET A 88 -7.74 -0.52 -4.61
CA MET A 88 -6.35 -0.91 -4.37
C MET A 88 -5.61 -1.22 -5.68
N ALA A 89 -6.21 -2.01 -6.57
CA ALA A 89 -5.60 -2.33 -7.87
C ALA A 89 -5.39 -1.07 -8.73
N PHE A 90 -6.40 -0.21 -8.81
CA PHE A 90 -6.33 1.05 -9.53
C PHE A 90 -5.22 1.97 -8.97
N SER A 91 -5.14 2.13 -7.65
CA SER A 91 -4.12 2.97 -7.03
C SER A 91 -2.70 2.44 -7.28
N VAL A 92 -2.49 1.12 -7.27
CA VAL A 92 -1.18 0.54 -7.65
C VAL A 92 -0.84 0.84 -9.10
N ILE A 93 -1.79 0.71 -10.02
CA ILE A 93 -1.58 1.02 -11.44
C ILE A 93 -1.18 2.49 -11.62
N ILE A 94 -1.92 3.41 -10.99
CA ILE A 94 -1.61 4.85 -11.04
C ILE A 94 -0.24 5.13 -10.43
N GLU A 95 0.09 4.52 -9.31
CA GLU A 95 1.40 4.70 -8.67
C GLU A 95 2.55 4.19 -9.55
N LEU A 96 2.36 3.05 -10.24
CA LEU A 96 3.34 2.54 -11.20
C LEU A 96 3.53 3.49 -12.38
N ILE A 97 2.46 4.12 -12.87
CA ILE A 97 2.52 5.14 -13.94
C ILE A 97 3.27 6.38 -13.43
N ASN A 98 2.90 6.90 -12.25
CA ASN A 98 3.56 8.06 -11.64
C ASN A 98 5.05 7.82 -11.43
N MET A 99 5.43 6.64 -10.95
CA MET A 99 6.83 6.28 -10.74
C MET A 99 7.62 6.20 -12.05
N ARG A 100 6.99 5.85 -13.18
CA ARG A 100 7.61 5.92 -14.51
C ARG A 100 7.74 7.34 -15.03
N LEU A 101 6.73 8.19 -14.86
CA LEU A 101 6.72 9.57 -15.35
C LEU A 101 7.67 10.47 -14.56
N ARG A 102 7.77 10.30 -13.25
CA ARG A 102 8.59 11.13 -12.35
C ARG A 102 10.11 11.04 -12.61
N LYS A 103 10.57 10.07 -13.41
CA LYS A 103 11.97 10.00 -13.88
C LYS A 103 12.31 11.08 -14.90
N THR A 104 11.33 11.84 -15.42
CA THR A 104 11.49 12.76 -16.55
C THR A 104 11.35 14.25 -16.16
N GLU A 105 11.37 14.59 -14.87
CA GLU A 105 11.28 16.00 -14.44
C GLU A 105 12.69 16.62 -14.43
N GLN A 106 13.07 17.32 -15.51
CA GLN A 106 14.24 18.19 -15.51
C GLN A 106 13.99 19.37 -14.55
N PRO A 107 14.95 19.73 -13.68
CA PRO A 107 14.76 20.83 -12.76
C PRO A 107 14.47 22.12 -13.53
N VAL A 108 13.34 22.76 -13.21
CA VAL A 108 12.93 24.03 -13.83
C VAL A 108 13.93 25.10 -13.41
N HIS A 109 14.77 25.54 -14.35
CA HIS A 109 15.71 26.63 -14.14
C HIS A 109 14.95 27.94 -13.97
N LEU A 110 14.82 28.39 -12.72
CA LEU A 110 14.27 29.70 -12.36
C LEU A 110 15.18 30.82 -12.93
N HIS A 111 14.81 31.37 -14.08
CA HIS A 111 15.35 32.61 -14.61
C HIS A 111 14.72 33.79 -13.87
N ASN A 112 15.19 34.04 -12.66
CA ASN A 112 15.18 35.34 -11.97
C ASN A 112 15.65 35.09 -10.54
N GLN A 113 16.97 35.15 -10.33
CA GLN A 113 17.48 35.46 -9.00
C GLN A 113 17.10 36.91 -8.71
N PRO A 114 16.36 37.22 -7.64
CA PRO A 114 16.23 38.59 -7.19
C PRO A 114 17.64 39.05 -6.84
N THR A 115 18.19 39.96 -7.64
CA THR A 115 19.39 40.71 -7.27
C THR A 115 19.07 41.43 -5.97
N LEU A 116 19.53 40.86 -4.85
CA LEU A 116 19.54 41.57 -3.59
C LEU A 116 20.47 42.75 -3.80
N ALA A 117 19.91 43.95 -3.84
CA ALA A 117 20.67 45.17 -3.92
C ALA A 117 21.57 45.24 -2.68
N GLU A 118 22.84 44.83 -2.86
CA GLU A 118 23.94 45.17 -1.96
C GLU A 118 24.07 46.69 -1.97
N GLY A 119 23.34 47.39 -1.11
CA GLY A 119 23.51 48.83 -0.99
C GLY A 119 22.33 49.62 -0.48
N GLU A 120 21.72 49.25 0.64
CA GLU A 120 21.04 50.25 1.49
C GLU A 120 21.58 50.22 2.92
N ARG A 121 22.72 50.91 3.07
CA ARG A 121 23.03 51.93 4.11
C ARG A 121 23.02 51.42 5.57
N ALA A 122 24.18 51.28 6.23
CA ALA A 122 25.03 52.36 6.74
C ALA A 122 24.25 53.42 7.54
#